data_AF-A0A3L7USK7-F1
#
_entry.id   AF-A0A3L7USK7-F1
#
_cell.length_a   1.000
_cell.length_b   1.000
_cell.length_c   1.000
_cell.angle_alpha   90.00
_cell.angle_beta   90.00
_cell.angle_gamma   90.00
#
_symmetry.space_group_name_H-M   'P 1'
#
loop_
_entity.id
_entity.type
_entity.pdbx_description
1 polymer ?
#
loop_
_entity_poly.entity_id
_entity_poly.type
_entity_poly.pdbx_seq_one_letter_code
_entity_poly.pdbx_strand_id
1 'polypeptide(L)' 'METWYSHLLEPYSRIPDCGMTWDMFGGGVITARSQHPNGVNVLLMDGSVRFFGDSVTANIWQSIGTRAGREGGL' A
#
# COMPACT_ATOMS: atom_id res chain seq x y z
N MET A 1 15.95 -9.23 5.46
CA MET A 1 15.52 -9.05 4.06
C MET A 1 14.32 -8.14 4.12
N GLU A 2 14.51 -6.85 3.89
CA GLU A 2 13.44 -5.86 3.94
C GLU A 2 12.98 -5.54 2.54
N THR A 3 11.68 -5.65 2.30
CA THR A 3 11.03 -4.98 1.19
C THR A 3 10.73 -3.57 1.65
N TRP A 4 11.25 -2.54 1.00
CA TRP A 4 11.02 -1.12 1.36
C TRP A 4 9.54 -0.68 1.28
N TYR A 5 8.68 -1.58 0.80
CA TYR A 5 7.25 -1.39 0.73
C TYR A 5 6.60 -1.28 2.12
N SER A 6 5.76 -0.28 2.28
CA SER A 6 5.00 0.02 3.48
C SER A 6 3.52 0.18 3.15
N HIS A 7 2.67 -0.43 3.98
CA HIS A 7 1.21 -0.45 3.83
C HIS A 7 0.52 0.68 4.62
N LEU A 8 1.23 1.79 4.87
CA LEU A 8 0.78 2.86 5.77
C LEU A 8 -0.27 3.79 5.15
N LEU A 9 -0.09 4.21 3.89
CA LEU A 9 -1.01 5.13 3.22
C LEU A 9 -1.94 4.38 2.26
N GLU A 10 -3.00 5.10 1.89
CA GLU A 10 -4.00 4.70 0.89
C GLU A 10 -3.36 4.27 -0.45
N PRO A 11 -4.01 3.40 -1.22
CA PRO A 11 -3.55 3.07 -2.56
C PRO A 11 -3.50 4.34 -3.42
N TYR A 12 -2.40 4.53 -4.16
CA TYR A 12 -2.21 5.71 -5.01
C TYR A 12 -2.32 7.04 -4.23
N SER A 13 -1.80 7.08 -3.00
CA SER A 13 -1.78 8.30 -2.19
C SER A 13 -1.15 9.47 -2.96
N ARG A 14 -1.75 10.67 -2.82
CA ARG A 14 -1.21 11.91 -3.39
C ARG A 14 0.01 12.44 -2.64
N ILE A 15 0.26 11.91 -1.44
CA ILE A 15 1.46 12.20 -0.68
C ILE A 15 2.60 11.42 -1.35
N PRO A 16 3.63 12.11 -1.90
CA PRO A 16 4.78 11.42 -2.46
C PRO A 16 5.47 10.60 -1.38
N ASP A 17 6.03 9.44 -1.76
CA ASP A 17 6.81 8.66 -0.82
C ASP A 17 7.96 9.50 -0.27
N CYS A 18 8.20 9.36 1.03
CA CYS A 18 9.37 9.94 1.65
C CYS A 18 10.45 8.87 1.78
N GLY A 19 11.65 9.23 1.37
CA GLY A 19 12.87 8.47 1.56
C GLY A 19 13.98 9.45 1.85
N MET A 20 14.90 9.09 2.74
CA MET A 20 16.15 9.85 2.85
C MET A 20 16.96 9.60 1.57
N THR A 21 17.76 10.58 1.14
CA THR A 21 18.50 10.65 -0.14
C THR A 21 19.29 9.38 -0.54
N TRP A 22 19.43 8.43 0.38
CA TRP A 22 20.15 7.17 0.27
C TRP A 22 19.29 6.08 0.94
N ASP A 23 18.16 5.66 0.36
CA ASP A 23 17.28 4.57 0.83
C ASP A 23 18.01 3.21 1.10
N MET A 24 19.34 3.18 1.00
CA MET A 24 20.29 2.12 1.32
C MET A 24 20.08 1.41 2.67
N PHE A 25 19.33 1.98 3.63
CA PHE A 25 19.07 1.38 4.94
C PHE A 25 17.58 1.25 5.32
N GLY A 26 16.66 1.27 4.35
CA GLY A 26 15.23 0.99 4.62
C GLY A 26 14.46 2.10 5.34
N GLY A 27 15.05 3.30 5.45
CA GLY A 27 14.40 4.46 6.06
C GLY A 27 13.52 5.21 5.07
N GLY A 28 12.24 4.86 5.01
CA GLY A 28 11.27 5.55 4.17
C GLY A 28 9.86 4.97 4.24
N VAL A 29 8.92 5.66 3.59
CA VAL A 29 7.54 5.21 3.44
C VAL A 29 7.27 5.04 1.95
N ILE A 30 7.55 3.85 1.41
CA ILE A 30 7.27 3.51 0.01
C ILE A 30 5.92 2.80 -0.08
N THR A 31 4.93 3.47 -0.64
CA THR A 31 3.53 3.01 -0.62
C THR A 31 3.10 2.36 -1.93
N ALA A 32 1.87 1.85 -2.01
CA ALA A 32 1.37 1.25 -3.24
C ALA A 32 1.04 2.33 -4.27
N ARG A 33 1.75 2.31 -5.40
CA ARG A 33 1.59 3.28 -6.49
C ARG A 33 1.63 2.59 -7.85
N SER A 34 1.07 3.26 -8.84
CA SER A 34 0.89 2.74 -10.20
C SER A 34 0.77 3.92 -11.16
N GLN A 35 1.13 3.72 -12.42
CA GLN A 35 0.88 4.71 -13.48
C GLN A 35 -0.52 4.59 -14.10
N HIS A 36 -1.30 3.58 -13.69
CA HIS A 36 -2.70 3.50 -14.07
C HIS A 36 -3.50 4.63 -13.40
N PRO A 37 -4.44 5.28 -14.12
CA PRO A 37 -5.26 6.33 -13.54
C PRO A 37 -6.02 5.84 -12.32
N ASN A 38 -5.96 6.63 -11.24
CA ASN A 38 -6.81 6.51 -10.05
C ASN A 38 -6.72 5.18 -9.28
N GLY A 39 -5.62 4.41 -9.41
CA GLY A 39 -5.49 3.19 -8.62
C GLY A 39 -4.31 2.28 -8.96
N VAL A 40 -4.26 1.17 -8.23
CA VAL A 40 -3.17 0.18 -8.23
C VAL A 40 -3.71 -1.23 -8.46
N ASN A 41 -2.96 -2.06 -9.18
CA ASN A 41 -3.21 -3.50 -9.26
C ASN A 41 -2.43 -4.19 -8.14
N VAL A 42 -3.10 -5.05 -7.39
CA VAL A 42 -2.56 -5.68 -6.17
C VAL A 42 -2.78 -7.18 -6.26
N LEU A 43 -1.69 -7.93 -6.08
CA LEU A 43 -1.74 -9.38 -5.90
C LEU A 43 -2.04 -9.68 -4.42
N LEU A 44 -3.10 -10.44 -4.19
CA LEU A 44 -3.46 -10.95 -2.87
C LEU A 44 -2.82 -12.32 -2.63
N MET A 45 -2.73 -12.73 -1.37
CA MET A 45 -2.09 -14.00 -0.97
C MET A 45 -2.81 -15.24 -1.53
N ASP A 46 -4.08 -15.13 -1.88
CA ASP A 46 -4.87 -16.18 -2.54
C ASP A 46 -4.57 -16.30 -4.06
N GLY A 47 -3.64 -15.50 -4.58
CA GLY A 47 -3.27 -15.47 -5.99
C GLY A 47 -4.19 -14.60 -6.86
N SER A 48 -5.25 -14.01 -6.30
CA SER A 48 -6.12 -13.11 -7.04
C SER A 48 -5.48 -11.73 -7.22
N VAL A 49 -5.66 -11.14 -8.39
CA VAL A 49 -5.27 -9.75 -8.67
C VAL A 49 -6.51 -8.89 -8.64
N ARG A 50 -6.48 -7.79 -7.86
CA ARG A 50 -7.58 -6.83 -7.77
C ARG A 50 -7.08 -5.42 -8.02
N PHE A 51 -7.94 -4.61 -8.62
CA PHE A 51 -7.70 -3.18 -8.78
C PHE A 51 -8.27 -2.45 -7.56
N PHE A 52 -7.43 -1.66 -6.89
CA PHE A 52 -7.82 -0.81 -5.76
C PHE A 52 -7.72 0.65 -6.19
N GLY A 53 -8.83 1.38 -6.07
CA GLY A 53 -8.90 2.80 -6.39
C GLY A 53 -8.33 3.70 -5.27
N ASP A 54 -8.06 4.95 -5.61
CA ASP A 54 -7.60 6.00 -4.67
C ASP A 54 -8.66 6.44 -3.65
N SER A 55 -9.91 5.98 -3.80
CA SER A 55 -11.00 6.21 -2.85
C SER A 55 -11.02 5.23 -1.66
N VAL A 56 -10.13 4.23 -1.64
CA VAL A 56 -10.05 3.27 -0.53
C VAL A 56 -9.35 3.95 0.65
N THR A 57 -10.03 4.02 1.80
CA THR A 57 -9.48 4.66 2.99
C THR A 57 -8.32 3.88 3.57
N ALA A 58 -7.40 4.58 4.26
CA ALA A 58 -6.21 3.98 4.85
C ALA A 58 -6.53 2.82 5.80
N ASN A 59 -7.61 2.93 6.57
CA ASN A 59 -8.04 1.88 7.49
C ASN A 59 -8.45 0.59 6.74
N ILE A 60 -9.31 0.72 5.72
CA ILE A 60 -9.73 -0.44 4.92
C ILE A 60 -8.52 -1.06 4.23
N TRP A 61 -7.65 -0.22 3.66
CA TRP A 61 -6.42 -0.65 3.02
C TRP A 61 -5.50 -1.41 3.99
N GLN A 62 -5.23 -0.88 5.17
CA GLN A 62 -4.44 -1.58 6.18
C GLN A 62 -5.09 -2.90 6.61
N SER A 63 -6.42 -2.93 6.70
CA SER A 63 -7.16 -4.12 7.12
C SER A 63 -7.02 -5.30 6.16
N ILE A 64 -6.84 -5.06 4.85
CA ILE A 64 -6.65 -6.14 3.87
C ILE A 64 -5.24 -6.74 3.92
N GLY A 65 -4.26 -6.02 4.47
CA GLY A 65 -2.91 -6.52 4.70
C GLY A 65 -2.80 -7.45 5.93
N THR A 66 -3.86 -7.54 6.74
CA THR A 66 -3.86 -8.40 7.92
C THR A 66 -4.29 -9.82 7.59
N ARG A 67 -3.88 -10.78 8.41
CA ARG A 67 -4.19 -12.21 8.20
C ARG A 67 -5.69 -12.45 8.08
N ALA A 68 -6.50 -11.74 8.86
CA ALA A 68 -7.95 -11.91 8.85
C ALA A 68 -8.68 -10.98 7.87
N GLY A 69 -7.99 -10.01 7.26
CA GLY A 69 -8.54 -9.13 6.21
C GLY A 69 -9.66 -8.20 6.66
N ARG A 70 -9.96 -8.12 7.97
CA ARG A 70 -11.18 -7.49 8.54
C ARG A 70 -10.93 -6.70 9.83
N GLU A 71 -9.67 -6.47 10.17
CA GLU A 71 -9.29 -5.95 11.49
C GLU A 71 -9.49 -4.42 11.62
N GLY A 72 -9.85 -3.74 10.53
CA GLY A 72 -10.10 -2.29 10.49
C GLY A 72 -11.54 -1.84 10.75
N GLY A 73 -12.49 -2.78 10.86
CA GLY A 73 -13.90 -2.45 11.09
C GLY A 73 -14.19 -2.09 12.54
N LEU A 74 -14.53 -0.82 12.80
CA LEU A 74 -15.45 -0.41 13.86
C LEU A 74 -16.87 -0.33 13.28
#